data_AF-A0A847P870-F1
#
_entry.id   AF-A0A847P870-F1
#
_cell.length_a   1.000
_cell.length_b   1.000
_cell.length_c   1.000
_cell.angle_alpha   90.00
_cell.angle_beta   90.00
_cell.angle_gamma   90.00
#
_symmetry.space_group_name_H-M   'P 1'
#
loop_
_entity.id
_entity.type
_entity.pdbx_description
1 polymer ?
#
loop_
_entity_poly.entity_id
_entity_poly.type
_entity_poly.pdbx_seq_one_letter_code
_entity_poly.pdbx_strand_id
1 'polypeptide(L)'
;MTNHSSTKKLLIEHYKKYPKLQIQDLFKFLFQSSFGCEHMISSLDFVTNYIIKEASTIEQKNIHLVEQLDGSYSRVHLSYLKKGLSPYTLGKLFYLSAKKEVNGLKDLKEKIIAAKELIQDGLLPFSADDFNTAIDEWSKKGYPAINHSNIFRNEYGPSYRVIADKYIPFLPLFSDIDKILEKKSATLIVENDITKQTDVLIETILEIYDCNIVSLDDCQIHKLKKDNQKIINYPLKFKCSLIDTESTDNKTRTLTIIKYLK
;
A
#
# COMPACT_ATOMS: atom_id res chain seq x y z
N MET A 1 24.43 -3.81 18.38
CA MET A 1 23.05 -4.02 18.83
C MET A 1 22.13 -3.35 17.82
N THR A 2 21.54 -4.12 16.92
CA THR A 2 20.47 -3.64 16.02
C THR A 2 19.23 -3.39 16.86
N ASN A 3 18.71 -2.16 16.81
CA ASN A 3 17.53 -1.78 17.60
C ASN A 3 16.27 -2.34 16.91
N HIS A 4 15.81 -3.52 17.34
CA HIS A 4 14.59 -4.17 16.82
C HIS A 4 13.29 -3.62 17.44
N SER A 5 13.30 -2.40 17.99
CA SER A 5 12.15 -1.82 18.71
C SER A 5 10.90 -1.70 17.83
N SER A 6 11.04 -1.40 16.54
CA SER A 6 9.89 -1.33 15.61
C SER A 6 9.27 -2.69 15.36
N THR A 7 10.07 -3.71 15.06
CA THR A 7 9.61 -5.09 14.84
C THR A 7 8.82 -5.57 16.05
N LYS A 8 9.40 -5.45 17.24
CA LYS A 8 8.77 -5.94 18.47
C LYS A 8 7.42 -5.27 18.72
N LYS A 9 7.37 -3.95 18.58
CA LYS A 9 6.13 -3.18 18.74
C LYS A 9 5.05 -3.65 17.77
N LEU A 10 5.38 -3.75 16.49
CA LEU A 10 4.42 -4.12 15.45
C LEU A 10 3.94 -5.58 15.60
N LEU A 11 4.80 -6.50 16.04
CA LEU A 11 4.40 -7.87 16.35
C LEU A 11 3.41 -7.95 17.52
N ILE A 12 3.63 -7.17 18.58
CA ILE A 12 2.70 -7.07 19.72
C ILE A 12 1.36 -6.48 19.25
N GLU A 13 1.39 -5.41 18.45
CA GLU A 13 0.18 -4.81 17.89
C GLU A 13 -0.57 -5.79 16.97
N HIS A 14 0.15 -6.54 16.15
CA HIS A 14 -0.42 -7.58 15.29
C HIS A 14 -1.08 -8.69 16.13
N TYR A 15 -0.44 -9.14 17.20
CA TYR A 15 -1.03 -10.12 18.12
C TYR A 15 -2.28 -9.61 18.84
N LYS A 16 -2.25 -8.37 19.35
CA LYS A 16 -3.43 -7.73 19.96
C LYS A 16 -4.61 -7.66 18.99
N LYS A 17 -4.32 -7.40 17.72
CA LYS A 17 -5.32 -7.33 16.65
C LYS A 17 -5.86 -8.71 16.24
N TYR A 18 -4.99 -9.72 16.26
CA TYR A 18 -5.33 -11.08 15.85
C TYR A 18 -4.98 -12.12 16.94
N PRO A 19 -5.71 -12.15 18.08
CA PRO A 19 -5.36 -13.02 19.21
C PRO A 19 -5.34 -14.53 18.92
N LYS A 20 -5.98 -14.98 17.84
CA LYS A 20 -6.02 -16.39 17.40
C LYS A 20 -4.97 -16.71 16.33
N LEU A 21 -4.06 -15.77 16.02
CA LEU A 21 -2.99 -16.02 15.06
C LEU A 21 -2.11 -17.19 15.49
N GLN A 22 -1.63 -17.96 14.51
CA GLN A 22 -0.74 -19.09 14.72
C GLN A 22 0.71 -18.70 14.41
N ILE A 23 1.69 -19.53 14.80
CA ILE A 23 3.11 -19.31 14.45
C ILE A 23 3.30 -19.08 12.95
N GLN A 24 2.54 -19.80 12.12
CA GLN A 24 2.51 -19.63 10.67
C GLN A 24 2.14 -18.20 10.22
N ASP A 25 1.19 -17.56 10.90
CA ASP A 25 0.74 -16.21 10.57
C ASP A 25 1.78 -15.16 11.00
N LEU A 26 2.48 -15.43 12.11
CA LEU A 26 3.64 -14.65 12.53
C LEU A 26 4.77 -14.73 11.49
N PHE A 27 5.08 -15.94 10.98
CA PHE A 27 6.05 -16.08 9.89
C PHE A 27 5.62 -15.36 8.61
N LYS A 28 4.33 -15.40 8.28
CA LYS A 28 3.80 -14.64 7.14
C LYS A 28 3.96 -13.13 7.33
N PHE A 29 3.74 -12.61 8.54
CA PHE A 29 4.01 -11.21 8.86
C PHE A 29 5.49 -10.87 8.63
N LEU A 30 6.39 -11.65 9.22
CA LEU A 30 7.83 -11.46 9.09
C LEU A 30 8.27 -11.52 7.61
N PHE A 31 7.83 -12.53 6.88
CA PHE A 31 8.15 -12.70 5.46
C PHE A 31 7.68 -11.50 4.64
N GLN A 32 6.42 -11.09 4.75
CA GLN A 32 5.89 -9.94 4.00
C GLN A 32 6.58 -8.63 4.37
N SER A 33 6.99 -8.49 5.64
CA SER A 33 7.73 -7.32 6.11
C SER A 33 9.14 -7.23 5.50
N SER A 34 9.74 -8.37 5.15
CA SER A 34 11.11 -8.46 4.64
C SER A 34 11.22 -8.60 3.12
N PHE A 35 10.20 -9.14 2.47
CA PHE A 35 10.19 -9.44 1.04
C PHE A 35 9.06 -8.74 0.27
N GLY A 36 8.10 -8.12 0.95
CA GLY A 36 6.95 -7.49 0.31
C GLY A 36 5.90 -8.49 -0.16
N CYS A 37 5.33 -8.24 -1.35
CA CYS A 37 4.39 -9.16 -1.99
C CYS A 37 5.09 -10.27 -2.78
N GLU A 38 4.40 -11.40 -2.94
CA GLU A 38 4.93 -12.53 -3.72
C GLU A 38 5.13 -12.13 -5.19
N HIS A 39 6.24 -12.59 -5.78
CA HIS A 39 6.61 -12.33 -7.18
C HIS A 39 5.76 -13.07 -8.22
N MET A 40 4.68 -13.74 -7.81
CA MET A 40 3.84 -14.57 -8.69
C MET A 40 2.72 -13.74 -9.36
N ILE A 41 3.06 -12.55 -9.87
CA ILE A 41 2.12 -11.74 -10.66
C ILE A 41 2.44 -11.94 -12.15
N SER A 42 1.61 -12.72 -12.83
CA SER A 42 1.75 -12.99 -14.27
C SER A 42 1.32 -11.81 -15.14
N SER A 43 0.32 -11.02 -14.71
CA SER A 43 -0.09 -9.78 -15.37
C SER A 43 -0.90 -8.87 -14.44
N LEU A 44 -0.88 -7.57 -14.74
CA LEU A 44 -1.70 -6.57 -14.04
C LEU A 44 -3.20 -6.84 -14.19
N ASP A 45 -3.64 -7.27 -15.38
CA ASP A 45 -5.04 -7.60 -15.64
C ASP A 45 -5.52 -8.78 -14.80
N PHE A 46 -4.68 -9.81 -14.65
CA PHE A 46 -5.00 -10.95 -13.80
C PHE A 46 -5.18 -10.52 -12.33
N VAL A 47 -4.26 -9.71 -11.82
CA VAL A 47 -4.35 -9.16 -10.45
C VAL A 47 -5.62 -8.33 -10.28
N THR A 48 -5.94 -7.47 -11.24
CA THR A 48 -7.10 -6.60 -11.18
C THR A 48 -8.40 -7.40 -11.15
N ASN A 49 -8.55 -8.37 -12.06
CA ASN A 49 -9.72 -9.25 -12.09
C ASN A 49 -9.87 -10.07 -10.82
N TYR A 50 -8.75 -10.55 -10.25
CA TYR A 50 -8.76 -11.26 -8.98
C TYR A 50 -9.19 -10.36 -7.81
N ILE A 51 -8.69 -9.12 -7.75
CA ILE A 51 -9.14 -8.11 -6.77
C ILE A 51 -10.63 -7.84 -6.89
N ILE A 52 -11.16 -7.68 -8.11
CA ILE A 52 -12.60 -7.44 -8.35
C ILE A 52 -13.43 -8.60 -7.79
N LYS A 53 -13.05 -9.83 -8.13
CA LYS A 53 -13.75 -11.03 -7.68
C LYS A 53 -13.71 -11.16 -6.16
N GLU A 54 -12.55 -10.97 -5.55
CA GLU A 54 -12.38 -11.05 -4.10
C GLU A 54 -13.16 -9.94 -3.38
N ALA A 55 -13.13 -8.71 -3.88
CA ALA A 55 -13.82 -7.57 -3.28
C ALA A 55 -15.36 -7.72 -3.25
N SER A 56 -15.92 -8.47 -4.20
CA SER A 56 -17.37 -8.70 -4.29
C SER A 56 -17.93 -9.53 -3.13
N THR A 57 -17.09 -10.31 -2.45
CA THR A 57 -17.49 -11.20 -1.35
C THR A 57 -17.15 -10.64 0.04
N ILE A 58 -16.57 -9.42 0.11
CA ILE A 58 -16.12 -8.84 1.39
C ILE A 58 -17.28 -8.18 2.11
N GLU A 59 -17.67 -8.79 3.23
CA GLU A 59 -18.51 -8.15 4.23
C GLU A 59 -17.76 -7.03 4.94
N GLN A 60 -18.45 -5.91 5.14
CA GLN A 60 -17.86 -4.70 5.69
C GLN A 60 -17.78 -4.81 7.22
N LYS A 61 -16.75 -5.49 7.73
CA LYS A 61 -16.42 -5.45 9.17
C LYS A 61 -15.64 -4.17 9.48
N ASN A 62 -15.63 -3.74 10.73
CA ASN A 62 -14.78 -2.65 11.23
C ASN A 62 -13.30 -3.06 11.07
N ILE A 63 -12.75 -2.82 9.88
CA ILE A 63 -11.42 -3.29 9.48
C ILE A 63 -10.52 -2.07 9.34
N HIS A 64 -9.33 -2.16 9.94
CA HIS A 64 -8.24 -1.23 9.67
C HIS A 64 -7.87 -1.32 8.19
N LEU A 65 -8.08 -0.22 7.47
CA LEU A 65 -7.91 -0.18 6.01
C LEU A 65 -6.44 -0.31 5.58
N VAL A 66 -5.51 0.12 6.43
CA VAL A 66 -4.07 -0.02 6.23
C VAL A 66 -3.46 -0.56 7.53
N GLU A 67 -2.65 -1.60 7.42
CA GLU A 67 -1.88 -2.19 8.51
C GLU A 67 -0.40 -2.15 8.14
N GLN A 68 0.38 -1.38 8.91
CA GLN A 68 1.80 -1.24 8.70
C GLN A 68 2.54 -2.54 9.04
N LEU A 69 3.50 -2.94 8.21
CA LEU A 69 4.47 -3.98 8.53
C LEU A 69 5.78 -3.34 8.99
N ASP A 70 6.68 -4.14 9.54
CA ASP A 70 8.00 -3.63 9.91
C ASP A 70 8.87 -3.47 8.65
N GLY A 71 9.26 -2.24 8.32
CA GLY A 71 10.10 -1.95 7.15
C GLY A 71 9.38 -1.06 6.13
N SER A 72 9.42 -1.45 4.85
CA SER A 72 9.02 -0.63 3.70
C SER A 72 7.68 -1.04 3.08
N TYR A 73 6.84 -1.76 3.82
CA TYR A 73 5.61 -2.34 3.29
C TYR A 73 4.45 -2.24 4.28
N SER A 74 3.25 -2.13 3.73
CA SER A 74 1.98 -2.14 4.46
C SER A 74 0.97 -3.03 3.77
N ARG A 75 0.05 -3.60 4.55
CA ARG A 75 -1.12 -4.32 4.05
C ARG A 75 -2.28 -3.34 3.85
N VAL A 76 -2.73 -3.19 2.61
CA VAL A 76 -3.92 -2.40 2.26
C VAL A 76 -5.10 -3.35 2.08
N HIS A 77 -6.11 -3.21 2.93
CA HIS A 77 -7.31 -4.05 2.89
C HIS A 77 -8.17 -3.72 1.66
N LEU A 78 -8.78 -4.72 1.03
CA LEU A 78 -9.59 -4.53 -0.18
C LEU A 78 -10.85 -3.68 0.07
N SER A 79 -11.30 -3.53 1.32
CA SER A 79 -12.35 -2.55 1.66
C SER A 79 -11.93 -1.10 1.41
N TYR A 80 -10.64 -0.81 1.19
CA TYR A 80 -10.16 0.50 0.75
C TYR A 80 -10.78 0.89 -0.59
N LEU A 81 -11.17 -0.07 -1.45
CA LEU A 81 -11.89 0.22 -2.70
C LEU A 81 -13.20 1.00 -2.46
N LYS A 82 -13.84 0.81 -1.30
CA LYS A 82 -15.06 1.56 -0.91
C LYS A 82 -14.76 3.04 -0.61
N LYS A 83 -13.50 3.43 -0.46
CA LYS A 83 -13.06 4.84 -0.41
C LYS A 83 -12.93 5.46 -1.80
N GLY A 84 -13.16 4.70 -2.87
CA GLY A 84 -13.14 5.11 -4.26
C GLY A 84 -11.84 4.83 -5.01
N LEU A 85 -10.88 4.14 -4.37
CA LEU A 85 -9.74 3.58 -5.08
C LEU A 85 -10.23 2.50 -6.03
N SER A 86 -9.82 2.56 -7.30
CA SER A 86 -10.20 1.57 -8.29
C SER A 86 -9.44 0.25 -8.08
N PRO A 87 -10.04 -0.90 -8.44
CA PRO A 87 -9.35 -2.18 -8.43
C PRO A 87 -8.08 -2.18 -9.28
N TYR A 88 -8.09 -1.45 -10.41
CA TYR A 88 -6.95 -1.32 -11.31
C TYR A 88 -5.79 -0.59 -10.62
N THR A 89 -6.05 0.57 -10.01
CA THR A 89 -5.02 1.33 -9.28
C THR A 89 -4.44 0.50 -8.13
N LEU A 90 -5.28 -0.17 -7.32
CA LEU A 90 -4.78 -1.06 -6.27
C LEU A 90 -3.94 -2.23 -6.84
N GLY A 91 -4.37 -2.82 -7.95
CA GLY A 91 -3.64 -3.85 -8.66
C GLY A 91 -2.28 -3.36 -9.16
N LYS A 92 -2.21 -2.14 -9.68
CA LYS A 92 -0.98 -1.52 -10.19
C LYS A 92 -0.02 -1.20 -9.05
N LEU A 93 -0.51 -0.68 -7.94
CA LEU A 93 0.27 -0.48 -6.71
C LEU A 93 0.86 -1.80 -6.20
N PHE A 94 0.06 -2.86 -6.16
CA PHE A 94 0.49 -4.19 -5.74
C PHE A 94 1.55 -4.75 -6.68
N TYR A 95 1.33 -4.63 -7.99
CA TYR A 95 2.27 -5.06 -9.03
C TYR A 95 3.62 -4.35 -8.93
N LEU A 96 3.62 -3.03 -8.83
CA LEU A 96 4.85 -2.23 -8.72
C LEU A 96 5.57 -2.43 -7.38
N SER A 97 4.88 -2.94 -6.36
CA SER A 97 5.46 -3.28 -5.06
C SER A 97 6.17 -4.64 -5.06
N ALA A 98 6.01 -5.47 -6.10
CA ALA A 98 6.56 -6.83 -6.19
C ALA A 98 8.06 -6.88 -6.54
N LYS A 99 8.85 -5.91 -6.07
CA LYS A 99 10.30 -5.84 -6.31
C LYS A 99 11.05 -6.81 -5.40
N LYS A 100 12.08 -7.46 -5.93
CA LYS A 100 12.91 -8.39 -5.16
C LYS A 100 13.79 -7.63 -4.18
N GLU A 101 13.61 -7.90 -2.90
CA GLU A 101 14.42 -7.31 -1.84
C GLU A 101 15.82 -7.94 -1.77
N VAL A 102 16.85 -7.14 -2.04
CA VAL A 102 18.26 -7.60 -2.09
C VAL A 102 18.74 -8.11 -0.72
N ASN A 103 18.27 -7.48 0.36
CA ASN A 103 18.64 -7.81 1.73
C ASN A 103 17.56 -8.57 2.52
N GLY A 104 16.49 -9.03 1.86
CA GLY A 104 15.30 -9.57 2.53
C GLY A 104 15.60 -10.76 3.45
N LEU A 105 16.54 -11.64 3.09
CA LEU A 105 16.90 -12.78 3.96
C LEU A 105 17.64 -12.34 5.24
N LYS A 106 18.51 -11.33 5.14
CA LYS A 106 19.21 -10.79 6.31
C LYS A 106 18.20 -10.13 7.25
N ASP A 107 17.33 -9.30 6.69
CA ASP A 107 16.27 -8.61 7.42
C ASP A 107 15.29 -9.59 8.08
N LEU A 108 14.87 -10.66 7.37
CA LEU A 108 14.02 -11.71 7.94
C LEU A 108 14.67 -12.36 9.17
N LYS A 109 15.96 -12.71 9.09
CA LYS A 109 16.68 -13.34 10.21
C LYS A 109 16.77 -12.43 11.43
N GLU A 110 17.01 -11.14 11.21
CA GLU A 110 17.01 -10.13 12.26
C GLU A 110 15.64 -10.01 12.94
N LYS A 111 14.56 -9.99 12.17
CA LYS A 111 13.20 -9.92 12.73
C LYS A 111 12.75 -11.22 13.40
N ILE A 112 13.25 -12.38 12.95
CA ILE A 112 13.06 -13.65 13.65
C ILE A 112 13.66 -13.59 15.06
N ILE A 113 14.86 -13.00 15.23
CA ILE A 113 15.47 -12.83 16.56
C ILE A 113 14.55 -11.98 17.46
N ALA A 114 14.04 -10.87 16.94
CA ALA A 114 13.12 -10.02 17.68
C ALA A 114 11.84 -10.77 18.12
N ALA A 115 11.29 -11.63 17.26
CA ALA A 115 10.15 -12.48 17.59
C ALA A 115 10.49 -13.54 18.66
N LYS A 116 11.69 -14.14 18.60
CA LYS A 116 12.17 -15.08 19.64
C LYS A 116 12.25 -14.40 21.00
N GLU A 117 12.81 -13.19 21.05
CA GLU A 117 12.92 -12.41 22.29
C GLU A 117 11.53 -12.13 22.89
N LEU A 118 10.54 -11.73 22.08
CA LEU A 118 9.17 -11.53 22.57
C LEU A 118 8.52 -12.80 23.12
N ILE A 119 8.81 -13.96 22.53
CA ILE A 119 8.30 -15.25 23.01
C ILE A 119 8.97 -15.62 24.33
N GLN A 120 10.28 -15.42 24.45
CA GLN A 120 11.03 -15.65 25.70
C GLN A 120 10.55 -14.73 26.83
N ASP A 121 10.21 -13.47 26.50
CA ASP A 121 9.66 -12.49 27.44
C ASP A 121 8.17 -12.75 27.77
N GLY A 122 7.53 -13.76 27.17
CA GLY A 122 6.11 -14.09 27.38
C GLY A 122 5.12 -13.08 26.77
N LEU A 123 5.58 -12.24 25.85
CA LEU A 123 4.77 -11.20 25.20
C LEU A 123 4.01 -11.70 23.96
N LEU A 124 4.37 -12.88 23.45
CA LEU A 124 3.65 -13.60 22.40
C LEU A 124 3.23 -14.99 22.92
N PRO A 125 2.06 -15.52 22.53
CA PRO A 125 1.43 -16.68 23.16
C PRO A 125 1.95 -18.02 22.62
N PHE A 126 3.25 -18.13 22.36
CA PHE A 126 3.85 -19.32 21.77
C PHE A 126 4.90 -19.90 22.71
N SER A 127 5.11 -21.21 22.65
CA SER A 127 6.27 -21.82 23.33
C SER A 127 7.55 -21.54 22.53
N ALA A 128 8.67 -21.39 23.22
CA ALA A 128 9.96 -21.21 22.57
C ALA A 128 10.34 -22.45 21.73
N ASP A 129 9.99 -23.65 22.21
CA ASP A 129 10.31 -24.92 21.55
C ASP A 129 9.54 -25.10 20.23
N ASP A 130 8.23 -24.84 20.24
CA ASP A 130 7.40 -24.92 19.03
C ASP A 130 7.86 -23.89 18.00
N PHE A 131 8.17 -22.66 18.44
CA PHE A 131 8.64 -21.60 17.55
C PHE A 131 10.00 -21.92 16.92
N ASN A 132 10.94 -22.44 17.71
CA ASN A 132 12.25 -22.85 17.21
C ASN A 132 12.13 -24.03 16.22
N THR A 133 11.33 -25.03 16.55
CA THR A 133 11.07 -26.18 15.66
C THR A 133 10.47 -25.71 14.34
N ALA A 134 9.47 -24.83 14.38
CA ALA A 134 8.83 -24.27 13.19
C ALA A 134 9.81 -23.43 12.34
N ILE A 135 10.72 -22.67 12.97
CA ILE A 135 11.78 -21.95 12.25
C ILE A 135 12.74 -22.92 11.57
N ASP A 136 13.16 -23.97 12.25
CA ASP A 136 14.10 -24.94 11.70
C ASP A 136 13.51 -25.63 10.47
N GLU A 137 12.24 -26.02 10.52
CA GLU A 137 11.51 -26.57 9.36
C GLU A 137 11.37 -25.56 8.21
N TRP A 138 11.07 -24.31 8.52
CA TRP A 138 10.92 -23.25 7.51
C TRP A 138 12.26 -22.90 6.86
N SER A 139 13.33 -22.88 7.64
CA SER A 139 14.70 -22.60 7.19
C SER A 139 15.27 -23.70 6.28
N LYS A 140 15.01 -24.98 6.59
CA LYS A 140 15.39 -26.13 5.75
C LYS A 140 14.81 -26.05 4.34
N LYS A 141 13.66 -25.39 4.18
CA LYS A 141 13.00 -25.15 2.89
C LYS A 141 13.45 -23.86 2.20
N GLY A 142 14.36 -23.10 2.81
CA GLY A 142 14.85 -21.82 2.28
C GLY A 142 13.90 -20.64 2.52
N TYR A 143 13.09 -20.68 3.57
CA TYR A 143 12.11 -19.64 3.90
C TYR A 143 11.12 -19.32 2.75
N PRO A 144 10.41 -20.31 2.18
CA PRO A 144 9.43 -20.05 1.13
C PRO A 144 8.31 -19.13 1.66
N ALA A 145 7.63 -18.42 0.75
CA ALA A 145 6.45 -17.65 1.11
C ALA A 145 5.38 -18.54 1.75
N ILE A 146 4.65 -18.00 2.73
CA ILE A 146 3.69 -18.75 3.53
C ILE A 146 2.30 -18.16 3.42
N ASN A 147 1.29 -19.03 3.30
CA ASN A 147 -0.11 -18.67 3.40
C ASN A 147 -0.57 -18.53 4.87
N HIS A 148 -1.67 -17.82 5.09
CA HIS A 148 -2.28 -17.75 6.42
C HIS A 148 -2.77 -19.13 6.87
N SER A 149 -2.75 -19.37 8.19
CA SER A 149 -3.31 -20.58 8.78
C SER A 149 -4.83 -20.66 8.53
N ASN A 150 -5.39 -21.87 8.59
CA ASN A 150 -6.84 -22.05 8.45
C ASN A 150 -7.61 -21.30 9.55
N ILE A 151 -7.07 -21.31 10.78
CA ILE A 151 -7.63 -20.58 11.92
C ILE A 151 -7.68 -19.09 11.59
N PHE A 152 -6.57 -18.50 11.16
CA PHE A 152 -6.53 -17.07 10.81
C PHE A 152 -7.49 -16.72 9.68
N ARG A 153 -7.58 -17.57 8.64
CA ARG A 153 -8.49 -17.36 7.52
C ARG A 153 -9.96 -17.38 7.95
N ASN A 154 -10.35 -18.35 8.77
CA ASN A 154 -11.72 -18.50 9.23
C ASN A 154 -12.13 -17.38 10.20
N GLU A 155 -11.21 -16.98 11.07
CA GLU A 155 -11.49 -15.97 12.12
C GLU A 155 -11.48 -14.55 11.57
N TYR A 156 -10.55 -14.23 10.66
CA TYR A 156 -10.27 -12.86 10.25
C TYR A 156 -10.54 -12.56 8.78
N GLY A 157 -10.67 -13.57 7.93
CA GLY A 157 -10.93 -13.39 6.49
C GLY A 157 -9.97 -12.38 5.83
N PRO A 158 -8.64 -12.57 5.92
CA PRO A 158 -7.68 -11.58 5.45
C PRO A 158 -7.84 -11.32 3.95
N SER A 159 -8.23 -10.10 3.61
CA SER A 159 -8.38 -9.66 2.24
C SER A 159 -7.61 -8.36 2.02
N TYR A 160 -6.31 -8.48 1.76
CA TYR A 160 -5.41 -7.35 1.61
C TYR A 160 -4.39 -7.56 0.49
N ARG A 161 -3.70 -6.48 0.12
CA ARG A 161 -2.53 -6.47 -0.76
C ARG A 161 -1.35 -5.83 -0.03
N VAL A 162 -0.15 -6.38 -0.23
CA VAL A 162 1.08 -5.82 0.35
C VAL A 162 1.61 -4.76 -0.61
N ILE A 163 1.61 -3.51 -0.17
CA ILE A 163 1.96 -2.32 -0.94
C ILE A 163 3.20 -1.68 -0.31
N ALA A 164 4.13 -1.20 -1.14
CA ALA A 164 5.29 -0.46 -0.66
C ALA A 164 4.86 0.84 0.04
N ASP A 165 5.50 1.14 1.17
CA ASP A 165 5.14 2.27 2.03
C ASP A 165 5.27 3.63 1.33
N LYS A 166 6.13 3.73 0.30
CA LYS A 166 6.23 4.94 -0.53
C LYS A 166 4.90 5.37 -1.15
N TYR A 167 3.97 4.43 -1.37
CA TYR A 167 2.66 4.74 -1.96
C TYR A 167 1.57 5.04 -0.92
N ILE A 168 1.74 4.59 0.33
CA ILE A 168 0.70 4.67 1.37
C ILE A 168 0.24 6.11 1.65
N PRO A 169 1.12 7.12 1.74
CA PRO A 169 0.70 8.52 1.91
C PRO A 169 -0.21 9.05 0.80
N PHE A 170 -0.15 8.46 -0.41
CA PHE A 170 -0.86 8.93 -1.59
C PHE A 170 -2.20 8.21 -1.84
N LEU A 171 -2.54 7.18 -1.06
CA LEU A 171 -3.81 6.44 -1.23
C LEU A 171 -5.06 7.32 -1.22
N PRO A 172 -5.18 8.37 -0.37
CA PRO A 172 -6.32 9.29 -0.44
C PRO A 172 -6.38 10.04 -1.78
N LEU A 173 -5.24 10.53 -2.27
CA LEU A 173 -5.13 11.23 -3.55
C LEU A 173 -5.52 10.31 -4.72
N PHE A 174 -4.99 9.09 -4.74
CA PHE A 174 -5.35 8.11 -5.76
C PHE A 174 -6.84 7.79 -5.77
N SER A 175 -7.47 7.69 -4.59
CA SER A 175 -8.92 7.42 -4.49
C SER A 175 -9.76 8.53 -5.11
N ASP A 176 -9.37 9.78 -4.91
CA ASP A 176 -10.11 10.92 -5.43
C ASP A 176 -9.80 11.17 -6.91
N ILE A 177 -8.57 10.89 -7.38
CA ILE A 177 -8.25 10.82 -8.81
C ILE A 177 -9.15 9.78 -9.48
N ASP A 178 -9.21 8.56 -8.95
CA ASP A 178 -10.00 7.47 -9.52
C ASP A 178 -11.50 7.81 -9.56
N LYS A 179 -12.06 8.40 -8.50
CA LYS A 179 -13.46 8.89 -8.49
C LYS A 179 -13.74 9.92 -9.56
N ILE A 180 -12.82 10.85 -9.79
CA ILE A 180 -12.99 11.88 -10.81
C ILE A 180 -12.91 11.22 -12.18
N LEU A 181 -11.88 10.40 -12.43
CA LEU A 181 -11.67 9.69 -13.70
C LEU A 181 -12.78 8.68 -14.05
N GLU A 182 -13.56 8.23 -13.06
CA GLU A 182 -14.78 7.45 -13.30
C GLU A 182 -15.86 8.26 -14.04
N LYS A 183 -15.81 9.59 -14.01
CA LYS A 183 -16.88 10.46 -14.54
C LYS A 183 -16.39 11.55 -15.49
N LYS A 184 -15.23 12.14 -15.22
CA LYS A 184 -14.68 13.35 -15.85
C LYS A 184 -13.16 13.24 -16.02
N SER A 185 -12.56 14.21 -16.71
CA SER A 185 -11.11 14.38 -16.67
C SER A 185 -10.69 15.00 -15.33
N ALA A 186 -9.43 14.80 -14.96
CA ALA A 186 -8.87 15.30 -13.71
C ALA A 186 -7.64 16.15 -13.99
N THR A 187 -7.48 17.23 -13.24
CA THR A 187 -6.29 18.07 -13.27
C THR A 187 -5.68 18.13 -11.88
N LEU A 188 -4.44 17.68 -11.76
CA LEU A 188 -3.63 17.78 -10.56
C LEU A 188 -2.70 18.99 -10.70
N ILE A 189 -2.96 20.04 -9.91
CA ILE A 189 -2.08 21.19 -9.82
C ILE A 189 -1.11 20.94 -8.68
N VAL A 190 0.17 20.90 -8.99
CA VAL A 190 1.22 20.76 -7.97
C VAL A 190 1.80 22.13 -7.72
N GLU A 191 1.57 22.69 -6.52
CA GLU A 191 2.03 24.03 -6.20
C GLU A 191 3.55 24.05 -6.07
N ASN A 192 4.14 25.11 -6.64
CA ASN A 192 5.57 25.30 -6.70
C ASN A 192 6.16 25.39 -5.29
N ASP A 193 6.65 24.26 -4.82
CA ASP A 193 7.78 24.24 -3.92
C ASP A 193 8.84 23.38 -4.62
N ILE A 194 9.98 24.00 -4.97
CA ILE A 194 11.11 23.37 -5.69
C ILE A 194 11.81 22.40 -4.72
N THR A 195 11.06 21.40 -4.29
CA THR A 195 11.49 20.42 -3.32
C THR A 195 11.51 19.08 -4.01
N LYS A 196 12.48 18.24 -3.63
CA LYS A 196 12.57 16.85 -4.07
C LYS A 196 11.26 16.06 -3.89
N GLN A 197 10.37 16.53 -3.01
CA GLN A 197 9.11 15.87 -2.69
C GLN A 197 8.04 16.07 -3.78
N THR A 198 8.06 17.23 -4.45
CA THR A 198 7.22 17.52 -5.62
C THR A 198 7.57 16.59 -6.79
N ASP A 199 8.86 16.40 -7.05
CA ASP A 199 9.32 15.49 -8.10
C ASP A 199 8.93 14.03 -7.79
N VAL A 200 9.10 13.60 -6.53
CA VAL A 200 8.67 12.26 -6.08
C VAL A 200 7.16 12.05 -6.28
N LEU A 201 6.32 13.06 -6.03
CA LEU A 201 4.89 12.95 -6.31
C LEU A 201 4.65 12.74 -7.80
N ILE A 202 5.24 13.58 -8.65
CA ILE A 202 5.02 13.54 -10.11
C ILE A 202 5.47 12.19 -10.66
N GLU A 203 6.66 11.73 -10.28
CA GLU A 203 7.18 10.41 -10.65
C GLU A 203 6.23 9.30 -10.18
N THR A 204 5.75 9.37 -8.93
CA THR A 204 4.79 8.39 -8.40
C THR A 204 3.47 8.40 -9.17
N ILE A 205 2.94 9.57 -9.54
CA ILE A 205 1.71 9.67 -10.33
C ILE A 205 1.92 9.11 -11.73
N LEU A 206 3.05 9.40 -12.38
CA LEU A 206 3.41 8.86 -13.70
C LEU A 206 3.60 7.34 -13.67
N GLU A 207 4.08 6.77 -12.57
CA GLU A 207 4.16 5.31 -12.40
C GLU A 207 2.75 4.68 -12.40
N ILE A 208 1.73 5.38 -11.88
CA ILE A 208 0.38 4.83 -11.66
C ILE A 208 -0.61 5.20 -12.75
N TYR A 209 -0.53 6.40 -13.31
CA TYR A 209 -1.51 6.95 -14.24
C TYR A 209 -0.88 7.37 -15.55
N ASP A 210 -1.57 7.08 -16.64
CA ASP A 210 -1.26 7.69 -17.93
C ASP A 210 -1.71 9.15 -17.86
N CYS A 211 -0.74 10.07 -17.79
CA CYS A 211 -1.00 11.48 -17.58
C CYS A 211 -0.19 12.38 -18.50
N ASN A 212 -0.80 13.53 -18.83
CA ASN A 212 -0.14 14.59 -19.58
C ASN A 212 0.49 15.58 -18.59
N ILE A 213 1.64 16.14 -18.94
CA ILE A 213 2.28 17.20 -18.14
C ILE A 213 2.21 18.50 -18.94
N VAL A 214 1.65 19.54 -18.32
CA VAL A 214 1.56 20.88 -18.89
C VAL A 214 2.18 21.88 -17.90
N SER A 215 2.85 22.90 -18.44
CA SER A 215 3.34 24.01 -17.64
C SER A 215 2.49 25.24 -17.93
N LEU A 216 1.96 25.89 -16.89
CA LEU A 216 1.09 27.07 -17.00
C LEU A 216 1.58 28.20 -16.08
N ASP A 217 1.32 29.44 -16.46
CA ASP A 217 1.62 30.61 -15.63
C ASP A 217 0.58 30.80 -14.48
N ASP A 218 0.91 31.68 -13.53
CA ASP A 218 0.07 31.96 -12.36
C ASP A 218 -1.34 32.46 -12.73
N CYS A 219 -1.46 33.24 -13.80
CA CYS A 219 -2.74 33.81 -14.24
C CYS A 219 -3.66 32.71 -14.78
N GLN A 220 -3.11 31.81 -15.59
CA GLN A 220 -3.79 30.63 -16.12
C GLN A 220 -4.23 29.69 -14.99
N ILE A 221 -3.36 29.44 -14.02
CA ILE A 221 -3.68 28.59 -12.85
C ILE A 221 -4.78 29.22 -12.00
N HIS A 222 -4.71 30.53 -11.74
CA HIS A 222 -5.74 31.23 -10.97
C HIS A 222 -7.10 31.17 -11.67
N LYS A 223 -7.13 31.37 -12.99
CA LYS A 223 -8.34 31.23 -13.80
C LYS A 223 -8.90 29.81 -13.73
N LEU A 224 -8.07 28.79 -13.90
CA LEU A 224 -8.49 27.38 -13.77
C LEU A 224 -9.08 27.07 -12.40
N LYS A 225 -8.46 27.52 -11.31
CA LYS A 225 -8.99 27.33 -9.94
C LYS A 225 -10.31 28.05 -9.72
N LYS A 226 -10.50 29.22 -10.33
CA LYS A 226 -11.75 30.01 -10.21
C LYS A 226 -12.91 29.40 -11.00
N ASP A 227 -12.62 28.88 -12.20
CA ASP A 227 -13.64 28.32 -13.10
C ASP A 227 -14.17 26.97 -12.61
N ASN A 228 -13.47 26.30 -11.68
CA ASN A 228 -13.86 25.00 -11.14
C ASN A 228 -14.27 25.06 -9.66
N GLN A 229 -15.41 24.46 -9.34
CA GLN A 229 -16.09 24.65 -8.05
C GLN A 229 -15.56 23.73 -6.92
N LYS A 230 -14.83 22.66 -7.24
CA LYS A 230 -14.36 21.69 -6.23
C LYS A 230 -12.86 21.50 -6.30
N ILE A 231 -12.17 22.07 -5.31
CA ILE A 231 -10.73 21.90 -5.10
C ILE A 231 -10.52 20.99 -3.89
N ILE A 232 -9.85 19.87 -4.07
CA ILE A 232 -9.43 19.00 -2.96
C ILE A 232 -7.96 19.29 -2.66
N ASN A 233 -7.69 19.77 -1.45
CA ASN A 233 -6.35 20.01 -0.96
C ASN A 233 -5.88 18.83 -0.11
N TYR A 234 -4.67 18.36 -0.38
CA TYR A 234 -4.09 17.26 0.39
C TYR A 234 -3.06 17.80 1.38
N PRO A 235 -3.15 17.43 2.67
CA PRO A 235 -2.15 17.77 3.68
C PRO A 235 -0.93 16.85 3.54
N LEU A 236 -0.38 16.76 2.34
CA LEU A 236 0.93 16.16 2.10
C LEU A 236 1.98 17.17 2.57
N LYS A 237 3.25 16.77 2.62
CA LYS A 237 4.36 17.70 2.92
C LYS A 237 4.54 18.82 1.86
N PHE A 238 3.67 18.85 0.85
CA PHE A 238 3.61 19.81 -0.25
C PHE A 238 2.14 20.11 -0.55
N LYS A 239 1.88 21.26 -1.19
CA LYS A 239 0.53 21.67 -1.57
C LYS A 239 0.20 21.16 -2.97
N CYS A 240 -0.83 20.33 -3.08
CA CYS A 240 -1.44 20.00 -4.36
C CYS A 240 -2.95 20.15 -4.29
N SER A 241 -3.52 20.52 -5.43
CA SER A 241 -4.95 20.72 -5.62
C SER A 241 -5.43 19.81 -6.74
N LEU A 242 -6.42 18.98 -6.46
CA LEU A 242 -7.09 18.16 -7.48
C LEU A 242 -8.40 18.82 -7.89
N ILE A 243 -8.63 18.90 -9.20
CA ILE A 243 -9.78 19.57 -9.83
C ILE A 243 -10.40 18.63 -10.86
N ASP A 244 -11.72 18.57 -10.93
CA ASP A 244 -12.42 17.91 -12.04
C ASP A 244 -12.51 18.86 -13.24
N THR A 245 -12.21 18.36 -14.44
CA THR A 245 -12.28 19.16 -15.67
C THR A 245 -13.26 18.53 -16.65
N GLU A 246 -14.03 19.37 -17.32
CA GLU A 246 -14.88 18.91 -18.42
C GLU A 246 -13.99 18.44 -19.57
N SER A 247 -14.20 17.20 -20.00
CA SER A 247 -13.53 16.69 -21.19
C SER A 247 -14.20 17.29 -22.42
N THR A 248 -13.41 17.89 -23.32
CA THR A 248 -13.90 18.27 -24.65
C THR A 248 -14.11 17.07 -25.57
N ASP A 249 -13.60 15.89 -25.19
CA ASP A 249 -13.72 14.64 -25.95
C ASP A 249 -14.30 13.52 -25.07
N ASN A 250 -15.46 13.00 -25.45
CA ASN A 250 -16.21 12.00 -24.68
C ASN A 250 -15.57 10.61 -24.69
N LYS A 251 -14.47 10.38 -25.42
CA LYS A 251 -13.91 9.04 -25.64
C LYS A 251 -12.73 8.66 -24.74
N THR A 252 -12.00 9.62 -24.15
CA THR A 252 -10.89 9.34 -23.23
C THR A 252 -10.80 10.39 -22.12
N ARG A 253 -11.11 9.97 -20.88
CA ARG A 253 -10.88 10.82 -19.69
C ARG A 253 -9.40 10.79 -19.37
N THR A 254 -8.81 11.95 -19.09
CA THR A 254 -7.36 12.07 -18.89
C THR A 254 -7.04 12.68 -17.54
N LEU A 255 -5.88 12.30 -16.98
CA LEU A 255 -5.26 13.01 -15.87
C LEU A 255 -4.21 13.98 -16.44
N THR A 256 -4.31 15.26 -16.11
CA THR A 256 -3.31 16.27 -16.47
C THR A 256 -2.61 16.77 -15.22
N ILE A 257 -1.29 16.75 -15.20
CA ILE A 257 -0.47 17.36 -14.16
C ILE A 257 -0.06 18.76 -14.64
N ILE A 258 -0.43 19.78 -13.87
CA ILE A 258 0.01 21.16 -14.12
C ILE A 258 1.19 21.49 -13.22
N LYS A 259 2.28 21.92 -13.86
CA LYS A 259 3.43 22.57 -13.22
C LYS A 259 3.34 24.08 -13.40
N TYR A 260 3.83 24.83 -12.44
CA TYR A 260 3.96 26.27 -12.56
C TYR A 260 5.12 26.60 -13.52
N LEU A 261 4.86 27.44 -14.51
CA LEU A 261 5.86 28.02 -15.39
C LEU A 261 6.61 29.11 -14.60
N LYS A 262 7.95 29.03 -14.57
CA LYS A 262 8.79 30.08 -13.97
C LYS A 262 8.84 31.31 -14.86
#